data_AF-A0A2R6EU17-F1
#
_entry.id   AF-A0A2R6EU17-F1
#
_cell.length_a   1.000
_cell.length_b   1.000
_cell.length_c   1.000
_cell.angle_alpha   90.00
_cell.angle_beta   90.00
_cell.angle_gamma   90.00
#
_symmetry.space_group_name_H-M   'P 1'
#
loop_
_entity.id
_entity.type
_entity.pdbx_description
1 polymer ?
#
loop_
_entity_poly.entity_id
_entity_poly.type
_entity_poly.pdbx_seq_one_letter_code
_entity_poly.pdbx_strand_id
1 'polypeptide(L)'
;MTEDTTSRRRVLGTCGAALAMAGTAGCSGLPPLGTAVRYGEVDVPDPEPPGYREWLPAPTAHPTTDEDYDVMVYTPPPSDAVDWTRASVPRAILVSFTDYLGVHIDDVELAFTGEATAALLGEFEPSAVEETAARTSYEPDGTVAGYDVYRRPDTEKIAAVSRNRLLFSSGPAPREAVEAMIGAHSGEVPRYHEEAPVFADLSAGSGRRRWNWLVPGGVEREDDDTIESDTVGWATGFEHDEDSVYFVQTWLFPPDYDLTESGVKAALNQRDRAIDATAVDIEVADRTATIASQLRQDRFLAEHANEGFLVPYATWNGEYDEAAEQLTIRHEAGDAVSTGRLSIRGDDDLTLRTDAGPRIGPGDELTVSTAGVAAGATIRMIYESADGKRSSALFNYDLP
;
A
#
# COMPACT_ATOMS: atom_id res chain seq x y z
N MET A 1 -16.04 1.78 23.75
CA MET A 1 -15.89 2.43 22.43
C MET A 1 -14.45 2.21 22.09
N THR A 2 -14.20 1.06 21.48
CA THR A 2 -12.91 0.38 21.37
C THR A 2 -13.07 -0.48 20.13
N GLU A 3 -12.84 0.11 18.96
CA GLU A 3 -12.81 -0.56 17.65
C GLU A 3 -12.53 0.52 16.60
N ASP A 4 -11.26 0.90 16.47
CA ASP A 4 -10.66 1.56 15.29
C ASP A 4 -9.22 1.00 15.05
N THR A 5 -8.85 -0.04 15.81
CA THR A 5 -7.51 -0.66 15.79
C THR A 5 -7.45 -1.94 14.95
N THR A 6 -8.60 -2.42 14.44
CA THR A 6 -8.70 -3.72 13.76
C THR A 6 -8.22 -3.63 12.31
N SER A 7 -8.67 -2.63 11.53
CA SER A 7 -8.24 -2.46 10.13
C SER A 7 -6.74 -2.16 10.01
N ARG A 8 -6.21 -1.23 10.82
CA ARG A 8 -4.76 -0.91 10.83
C ARG A 8 -3.88 -2.08 11.25
N ARG A 9 -4.25 -2.83 12.29
CA ARG A 9 -3.49 -4.03 12.70
C ARG A 9 -3.56 -5.14 11.64
N ARG A 10 -4.67 -5.25 10.91
CA ARG A 10 -4.81 -6.20 9.81
C ARG A 10 -3.91 -5.80 8.63
N VAL A 11 -3.95 -4.54 8.18
CA VAL A 11 -3.09 -4.05 7.09
C VAL A 11 -1.60 -4.19 7.47
N LEU A 12 -1.18 -3.78 8.66
CA LEU A 12 0.21 -3.89 9.11
C LEU A 12 0.64 -5.33 9.41
N GLY A 13 -0.26 -6.15 9.98
CA GLY A 13 -0.03 -7.56 10.30
C GLY A 13 0.07 -8.44 9.06
N THR A 14 -0.76 -8.18 8.05
CA THR A 14 -0.80 -8.91 6.78
C THR A 14 0.33 -8.48 5.84
N CYS A 15 0.69 -7.19 5.79
CA CYS A 15 1.70 -6.71 4.83
C CYS A 15 3.15 -6.85 5.31
N GLY A 16 3.39 -6.95 6.64
CA GLY A 16 4.75 -7.11 7.20
C GLY A 16 5.78 -6.09 6.72
N ALA A 17 5.33 -4.95 6.20
CA ALA A 17 6.15 -3.98 5.50
C ALA A 17 6.77 -3.00 6.52
N ALA A 18 8.08 -3.09 6.73
CA ALA A 18 8.85 -2.10 7.46
C ALA A 18 9.48 -1.16 6.42
N LEU A 19 8.72 -0.17 5.97
CA LEU A 19 9.21 0.86 5.06
C LEU A 19 9.65 2.07 5.87
N ALA A 20 10.97 2.27 5.96
CA ALA A 20 11.55 3.51 6.46
C ALA A 20 11.24 4.65 5.48
N MET A 21 10.18 5.41 5.75
CA MET A 21 9.85 6.65 5.06
C MET A 21 10.14 7.84 5.96
N ALA A 22 10.82 8.84 5.40
CA ALA A 22 10.96 10.15 6.01
C ALA A 22 9.57 10.73 6.34
N GLY A 23 9.36 11.16 7.59
CA GLY A 23 8.21 12.01 7.96
C GLY A 23 6.86 11.32 8.18
N THR A 24 6.76 9.99 8.03
CA THR A 24 5.56 9.26 8.50
C THR A 24 5.63 9.09 10.02
N ALA A 25 4.57 9.46 10.73
CA ALA A 25 4.47 9.14 12.15
C ALA A 25 4.49 7.60 12.30
N GLY A 26 5.58 7.05 12.85
CA GLY A 26 5.63 5.67 13.32
C GLY A 26 6.59 4.69 12.62
N CYS A 27 7.00 4.90 11.37
CA CYS A 27 7.95 3.99 10.71
C CYS A 27 9.39 4.53 10.83
N SER A 28 10.12 3.95 11.78
CA SER A 28 11.48 4.28 12.19
C SER A 28 12.51 4.28 11.05
N GLY A 29 13.07 5.46 10.73
CA GLY A 29 14.18 5.51 9.77
C GLY A 29 14.91 6.82 9.52
N LEU A 30 14.73 7.90 10.30
CA LEU A 30 15.45 9.16 10.06
C LEU A 30 16.58 9.44 11.06
N PRO A 31 17.75 9.92 10.60
CA PRO A 31 18.87 10.33 11.46
C PRO A 31 18.54 11.63 12.26
N PRO A 32 19.17 11.85 13.42
CA PRO A 32 18.94 13.07 14.21
C PRO A 32 19.69 14.31 13.68
N LEU A 33 18.94 15.41 13.70
CA LEU A 33 19.28 16.86 13.74
C LEU A 33 20.03 17.52 12.57
N GLY A 34 19.24 18.21 11.74
CA GLY A 34 19.55 19.50 11.10
C GLY A 34 18.55 20.58 11.58
N THR A 35 18.88 21.85 11.35
CA THR A 35 18.26 23.10 11.86
C THR A 35 16.74 23.22 11.84
N ALA A 36 16.22 24.17 12.63
CA ALA A 36 14.83 24.64 12.66
C ALA A 36 14.13 24.65 11.29
N VAL A 37 12.85 24.28 11.27
CA VAL A 37 11.99 24.23 10.08
C VAL A 37 12.08 25.56 9.33
N ARG A 38 12.43 25.50 8.05
CA ARG A 38 12.51 26.67 7.16
C ARG A 38 11.17 26.86 6.49
N TYR A 39 10.38 27.81 6.98
CA TYR A 39 9.10 28.12 6.37
C TYR A 39 9.28 29.02 5.14
N GLY A 40 8.57 28.69 4.05
CA GLY A 40 8.60 29.41 2.79
C GLY A 40 7.69 28.73 1.75
N GLU A 41 7.40 29.44 0.67
CA GLU A 41 6.59 28.93 -0.45
C GLU A 41 7.23 27.66 -1.05
N VAL A 42 6.39 26.67 -1.34
CA VAL A 42 6.80 25.41 -1.98
C VAL A 42 5.91 25.14 -3.19
N ASP A 43 6.51 25.13 -4.37
CA ASP A 43 5.84 24.89 -5.66
C ASP A 43 5.58 23.39 -5.89
N VAL A 44 4.73 22.76 -5.08
CA VAL A 44 4.34 21.35 -5.31
C VAL A 44 3.48 21.25 -6.56
N PRO A 45 3.69 20.26 -7.44
CA PRO A 45 2.74 19.98 -8.52
C PRO A 45 1.31 19.78 -7.99
N ASP A 46 0.36 20.41 -8.69
CA ASP A 46 -1.07 20.29 -8.37
C ASP A 46 -1.51 18.83 -8.41
N PRO A 47 -2.24 18.34 -7.41
CA PRO A 47 -2.78 16.99 -7.46
C PRO A 47 -3.88 16.92 -8.51
N GLU A 48 -3.98 15.77 -9.17
CA GLU A 48 -5.07 15.51 -10.10
C GLU A 48 -6.38 15.25 -9.33
N PRO A 49 -7.56 15.33 -9.98
CA PRO A 49 -8.81 14.95 -9.35
C PRO A 49 -8.77 13.50 -8.81
N PRO A 50 -9.35 13.21 -7.62
CA PRO A 50 -9.27 11.91 -6.96
C PRO A 50 -10.21 10.86 -7.59
N GLY A 51 -10.02 10.51 -8.87
CA GLY A 51 -10.90 9.61 -9.63
C GLY A 51 -11.02 8.19 -9.04
N TYR A 52 -10.06 7.75 -8.21
CA TYR A 52 -10.13 6.47 -7.49
C TYR A 52 -11.37 6.35 -6.59
N ARG A 53 -11.91 7.47 -6.10
CA ARG A 53 -13.08 7.48 -5.19
C ARG A 53 -14.37 6.98 -5.83
N GLU A 54 -14.42 6.89 -7.17
CA GLU A 54 -15.56 6.34 -7.90
C GLU A 54 -15.71 4.83 -7.68
N TRP A 55 -14.62 4.14 -7.35
CA TRP A 55 -14.54 2.68 -7.23
C TRP A 55 -14.67 2.16 -5.80
N LEU A 56 -14.60 3.06 -4.82
CA LEU A 56 -14.57 2.70 -3.41
C LEU A 56 -16.01 2.61 -2.88
N PRO A 57 -16.53 1.43 -2.55
CA PRO A 57 -17.85 1.30 -1.95
C PRO A 57 -17.86 1.95 -0.56
N ALA A 58 -18.99 2.54 -0.16
CA ALA A 58 -19.15 3.00 1.22
C ALA A 58 -19.02 1.83 2.20
N PRO A 59 -18.59 2.06 3.46
CA PRO A 59 -18.55 1.02 4.48
C PRO A 59 -19.88 0.27 4.59
N THR A 60 -21.01 0.98 4.55
CA THR A 60 -22.36 0.38 4.56
C THR A 60 -22.65 -0.59 3.40
N ALA A 61 -21.91 -0.47 2.30
CA ALA A 61 -22.01 -1.30 1.10
C ALA A 61 -20.85 -2.31 0.97
N HIS A 62 -19.86 -2.27 1.87
CA HIS A 62 -18.77 -3.23 1.87
C HIS A 62 -19.19 -4.51 2.62
N PRO A 63 -18.89 -5.71 2.08
CA PRO A 63 -19.41 -6.95 2.68
C PRO A 63 -18.74 -7.35 4.00
N THR A 64 -17.58 -6.79 4.32
CA THR A 64 -16.76 -7.22 5.47
C THR A 64 -16.49 -6.15 6.52
N THR A 65 -16.91 -4.91 6.29
CA THR A 65 -16.74 -3.81 7.26
C THR A 65 -17.90 -2.85 7.14
N ASP A 66 -18.36 -2.28 8.25
CA ASP A 66 -19.22 -1.10 8.31
C ASP A 66 -18.48 0.13 8.87
N GLU A 67 -17.17 -0.02 9.08
CA GLU A 67 -16.26 1.03 9.58
C GLU A 67 -15.52 1.72 8.42
N ASP A 68 -15.10 2.95 8.70
CA ASP A 68 -14.19 3.69 7.82
C ASP A 68 -12.87 2.89 7.63
N TYR A 69 -12.33 2.93 6.42
CA TYR A 69 -11.10 2.24 6.06
C TYR A 69 -10.08 3.14 5.36
N ASP A 70 -8.81 2.76 5.47
CA ASP A 70 -7.67 3.43 4.83
C ASP A 70 -7.68 3.20 3.31
N VAL A 71 -7.23 4.20 2.57
CA VAL A 71 -7.08 4.13 1.11
C VAL A 71 -5.65 4.45 0.73
N MET A 72 -5.01 3.57 -0.01
CA MET A 72 -3.68 3.83 -0.57
C MET A 72 -3.77 3.89 -2.09
N VAL A 73 -3.10 4.88 -2.67
CA VAL A 73 -3.11 5.19 -4.09
C VAL A 73 -1.67 5.24 -4.59
N TYR A 74 -1.45 4.67 -5.77
CA TYR A 74 -0.20 4.67 -6.49
C TYR A 74 -0.46 5.01 -7.95
N THR A 75 0.21 6.04 -8.45
CA THR A 75 0.18 6.47 -9.84
C THR A 75 1.58 6.22 -10.40
N PRO A 76 1.79 5.13 -11.16
CA PRO A 76 3.11 4.78 -11.67
C PRO A 76 3.76 5.95 -12.42
N PRO A 77 5.07 6.20 -12.21
CA PRO A 77 5.80 7.15 -13.02
C PRO A 77 5.96 6.61 -14.46
N PRO A 78 6.22 7.47 -15.45
CA PRO A 78 6.49 7.05 -16.82
C PRO A 78 7.53 5.92 -16.88
N SER A 79 7.41 5.01 -17.87
CA SER A 79 8.26 3.81 -17.96
C SER A 79 9.77 4.08 -17.99
N ASP A 80 10.18 5.26 -18.45
CA ASP A 80 11.57 5.72 -18.51
C ASP A 80 12.04 6.47 -17.25
N ALA A 81 11.16 6.67 -16.27
CA ALA A 81 11.53 7.26 -14.98
C ALA A 81 12.51 6.36 -14.22
N VAL A 82 13.35 6.98 -13.40
CA VAL A 82 14.33 6.32 -12.54
C VAL A 82 13.68 5.53 -11.41
N ASP A 83 14.19 4.33 -11.10
CA ASP A 83 13.54 3.33 -10.21
C ASP A 83 13.10 3.86 -8.84
N TRP A 84 13.84 4.80 -8.24
CA TRP A 84 13.49 5.34 -6.93
C TRP A 84 12.12 6.02 -6.92
N THR A 85 11.65 6.52 -8.08
CA THR A 85 10.32 7.15 -8.22
C THR A 85 9.19 6.13 -8.08
N ARG A 86 9.47 4.83 -8.22
CA ARG A 86 8.51 3.73 -8.02
C ARG A 86 8.48 3.24 -6.59
N ALA A 87 9.57 3.40 -5.84
CA ALA A 87 9.67 2.94 -4.47
C ALA A 87 8.75 3.75 -3.55
N SER A 88 7.60 3.17 -3.16
CA SER A 88 6.62 3.81 -2.29
C SER A 88 5.92 2.80 -1.38
N VAL A 89 5.36 3.30 -0.27
CA VAL A 89 4.54 2.49 0.66
C VAL A 89 3.29 1.96 -0.04
N PRO A 90 2.47 2.79 -0.72
CA PRO A 90 1.31 2.28 -1.43
C PRO A 90 1.63 1.18 -2.43
N ARG A 91 2.70 1.31 -3.24
CA ARG A 91 3.10 0.27 -4.18
C ARG A 91 3.43 -1.05 -3.48
N ALA A 92 4.23 -1.01 -2.41
CA ALA A 92 4.60 -2.23 -1.67
C ALA A 92 3.38 -2.92 -1.04
N ILE A 93 2.44 -2.14 -0.50
CA ILE A 93 1.19 -2.67 0.06
C ILE A 93 0.31 -3.25 -1.05
N LEU A 94 0.15 -2.54 -2.18
CA LEU A 94 -0.60 -3.02 -3.34
C LEU A 94 -0.08 -4.35 -3.88
N VAL A 95 1.24 -4.54 -3.89
CA VAL A 95 1.86 -5.83 -4.27
C VAL A 95 1.42 -6.97 -3.34
N SER A 96 1.11 -6.71 -2.07
CA SER A 96 0.56 -7.74 -1.16
C SER A 96 -0.93 -8.02 -1.38
N PHE A 97 -1.69 -7.03 -1.86
CA PHE A 97 -3.13 -7.15 -2.13
C PHE A 97 -3.48 -7.64 -3.54
N THR A 98 -2.51 -7.62 -4.46
CA THR A 98 -2.70 -8.01 -5.86
C THR A 98 -1.75 -9.13 -6.25
N ASP A 99 -2.09 -9.88 -7.29
CA ASP A 99 -1.23 -10.91 -7.87
C ASP A 99 -0.88 -10.52 -9.31
N TYR A 100 0.33 -10.85 -9.76
CA TYR A 100 0.68 -10.67 -11.17
C TYR A 100 -0.16 -11.61 -12.06
N LEU A 101 -1.09 -11.03 -12.81
CA LEU A 101 -1.90 -11.74 -13.81
C LEU A 101 -1.69 -11.12 -15.20
N GLY A 102 -0.44 -11.05 -15.65
CA GLY A 102 -0.09 -10.55 -16.99
C GLY A 102 -0.13 -9.02 -17.14
N VAL A 103 -0.55 -8.30 -16.10
CA VAL A 103 -0.53 -6.84 -16.00
C VAL A 103 0.40 -6.48 -14.87
N HIS A 104 1.41 -5.66 -15.14
CA HIS A 104 2.35 -5.21 -14.12
C HIS A 104 1.82 -3.95 -13.43
N ILE A 105 2.00 -3.83 -12.11
CA ILE A 105 1.53 -2.68 -11.32
C ILE A 105 2.15 -1.34 -11.76
N ASP A 106 3.35 -1.37 -12.36
CA ASP A 106 4.04 -0.17 -12.85
C ASP A 106 3.67 0.19 -14.30
N ASP A 107 2.87 -0.64 -14.98
CA ASP A 107 2.44 -0.43 -16.38
C ASP A 107 1.02 0.13 -16.49
N VAL A 108 0.34 0.36 -15.35
CA VAL A 108 -1.02 0.91 -15.31
C VAL A 108 -1.02 2.43 -15.08
N GLU A 109 -2.16 3.07 -15.32
CA GLU A 109 -2.31 4.51 -15.09
C GLU A 109 -2.53 4.82 -13.61
N LEU A 110 -3.21 3.92 -12.90
CA LEU A 110 -3.61 4.09 -11.52
C LEU A 110 -3.78 2.74 -10.84
N ALA A 111 -3.19 2.60 -9.66
CA ALA A 111 -3.41 1.49 -8.75
C ALA A 111 -3.87 2.01 -7.38
N PHE A 112 -4.83 1.35 -6.74
CA PHE A 112 -5.25 1.71 -5.40
C PHE A 112 -5.83 0.52 -4.65
N THR A 113 -5.83 0.62 -3.31
CA THR A 113 -6.36 -0.39 -2.40
C THR A 113 -7.20 0.28 -1.33
N GLY A 114 -8.25 -0.40 -0.91
CA GLY A 114 -9.09 -0.09 0.25
C GLY A 114 -9.20 -1.30 1.17
N GLU A 115 -10.32 -1.45 1.88
CA GLU A 115 -10.57 -2.61 2.75
C GLU A 115 -10.56 -3.91 1.92
N ALA A 116 -9.51 -4.72 2.07
CA ALA A 116 -9.34 -6.03 1.44
C ALA A 116 -9.57 -6.08 -0.09
N THR A 117 -9.50 -4.93 -0.77
CA THR A 117 -9.78 -4.76 -2.19
C THR A 117 -8.74 -3.89 -2.84
N ALA A 118 -8.43 -4.18 -4.11
CA ALA A 118 -7.47 -3.40 -4.89
C ALA A 118 -7.89 -3.33 -6.36
N ALA A 119 -7.44 -2.29 -7.06
CA ALA A 119 -7.66 -2.12 -8.49
C ALA A 119 -6.38 -1.68 -9.19
N LEU A 120 -6.19 -2.20 -10.40
CA LEU A 120 -5.23 -1.76 -11.39
C LEU A 120 -6.01 -1.26 -12.62
N LEU A 121 -5.88 0.03 -12.92
CA LEU A 121 -6.61 0.72 -13.98
C LEU A 121 -5.63 1.28 -15.01
N GLY A 122 -5.78 0.89 -16.28
CA GLY A 122 -4.90 1.33 -17.36
C GLY A 122 -5.07 0.47 -18.59
N GLU A 123 -4.43 0.82 -19.71
CA GLU A 123 -4.55 0.05 -20.94
C GLU A 123 -3.80 -1.28 -20.88
N PHE A 124 -4.52 -2.40 -21.06
CA PHE A 124 -3.94 -3.72 -21.21
C PHE A 124 -4.89 -4.66 -21.96
N GLU A 125 -4.35 -5.77 -22.47
CA GLU A 125 -5.12 -6.79 -23.18
C GLU A 125 -5.68 -7.83 -22.19
N PRO A 126 -7.01 -8.01 -22.08
CA PRO A 126 -7.59 -9.02 -21.20
C PRO A 126 -7.11 -10.45 -21.47
N SER A 127 -6.70 -10.76 -22.70
CA SER A 127 -6.13 -12.08 -23.04
C SER A 127 -4.81 -12.35 -22.32
N ALA A 128 -4.01 -11.33 -21.99
CA ALA A 128 -2.79 -11.51 -21.20
C ALA A 128 -3.10 -11.96 -19.76
N VAL A 129 -4.24 -11.50 -19.22
CA VAL A 129 -4.77 -11.93 -17.92
C VAL A 129 -5.23 -13.37 -17.99
N GLU A 130 -6.04 -13.73 -18.99
CA GLU A 130 -6.50 -15.11 -19.21
C GLU A 130 -5.34 -16.10 -19.37
N GLU A 131 -4.34 -15.78 -20.22
CA GLU A 131 -3.16 -16.62 -20.46
C GLU A 131 -2.29 -16.77 -19.21
N THR A 132 -2.23 -15.75 -18.35
CA THR A 132 -1.48 -15.83 -17.10
C THR A 132 -2.25 -16.61 -16.05
N ALA A 133 -3.56 -16.35 -15.87
CA ALA A 133 -4.42 -17.09 -14.98
C ALA A 133 -4.40 -18.60 -15.27
N ALA A 134 -4.39 -19.00 -16.54
CA ALA A 134 -4.31 -20.41 -16.95
C ALA A 134 -2.99 -21.13 -16.56
N ARG A 135 -1.97 -20.39 -16.13
CA ARG A 135 -0.65 -20.91 -15.72
C ARG A 135 -0.40 -20.76 -14.21
N THR A 136 -1.32 -20.12 -13.49
CA THR A 136 -1.25 -19.92 -12.04
C THR A 136 -2.34 -20.75 -11.35
N SER A 137 -2.46 -20.63 -10.04
CA SER A 137 -3.52 -21.28 -9.26
C SER A 137 -4.91 -20.62 -9.39
N TYR A 138 -5.09 -19.69 -10.33
CA TYR A 138 -6.38 -19.08 -10.61
C TYR A 138 -7.24 -20.00 -11.51
N GLU A 139 -8.51 -20.12 -11.16
CA GLU A 139 -9.53 -20.88 -11.89
C GLU A 139 -10.62 -19.92 -12.39
N PRO A 140 -11.15 -20.10 -13.62
CA PRO A 140 -12.32 -19.34 -14.07
C PRO A 140 -13.53 -19.53 -13.14
N ASP A 141 -14.20 -18.43 -12.79
CA ASP A 141 -15.33 -18.37 -11.85
C ASP A 141 -16.51 -17.53 -12.41
N GLY A 142 -16.74 -17.66 -13.71
CA GLY A 142 -17.86 -17.03 -14.40
C GLY A 142 -17.66 -15.53 -14.67
N THR A 143 -18.76 -14.78 -14.62
CA THR A 143 -18.75 -13.34 -14.96
C THR A 143 -19.61 -12.53 -13.98
N VAL A 144 -19.27 -11.25 -13.83
CA VAL A 144 -20.02 -10.26 -13.04
C VAL A 144 -20.05 -8.95 -13.80
N ALA A 145 -21.24 -8.46 -14.15
CA ALA A 145 -21.42 -7.14 -14.79
C ALA A 145 -20.47 -6.85 -15.98
N GLY A 146 -20.13 -7.88 -16.76
CA GLY A 146 -19.22 -7.77 -17.91
C GLY A 146 -17.73 -7.92 -17.59
N TYR A 147 -17.38 -8.32 -16.37
CA TYR A 147 -16.04 -8.74 -15.97
C TYR A 147 -15.95 -10.26 -15.97
N ASP A 148 -14.86 -10.81 -16.50
CA ASP A 148 -14.50 -12.21 -16.31
C ASP A 148 -13.88 -12.37 -14.93
N VAL A 149 -14.35 -13.35 -14.16
CA VAL A 149 -13.94 -13.55 -12.77
C VAL A 149 -13.09 -14.80 -12.69
N TYR A 150 -11.99 -14.71 -11.95
CA TYR A 150 -11.11 -15.81 -11.61
C TYR A 150 -11.02 -15.91 -10.10
N ARG A 151 -11.16 -17.12 -9.58
CA ARG A 151 -11.01 -17.43 -8.16
C ARG A 151 -9.71 -18.14 -7.91
N ARG A 152 -9.13 -17.93 -6.74
CA ARG A 152 -7.89 -18.55 -6.32
C ARG A 152 -8.12 -19.30 -5.00
N PRO A 153 -8.37 -20.63 -5.06
CA PRO A 153 -8.85 -21.40 -3.91
C PRO A 153 -7.85 -21.52 -2.76
N ASP A 154 -6.55 -21.43 -3.03
CA ASP A 154 -5.48 -21.60 -2.04
C ASP A 154 -5.27 -20.38 -1.14
N THR A 155 -5.72 -19.19 -1.55
CA THR A 155 -5.54 -17.93 -0.81
C THR A 155 -6.82 -17.11 -0.63
N GLU A 156 -7.98 -17.69 -0.97
CA GLU A 156 -9.29 -17.03 -0.94
C GLU A 156 -9.29 -15.67 -1.66
N LYS A 157 -8.55 -15.57 -2.77
CA LYS A 157 -8.50 -14.37 -3.61
C LYS A 157 -9.45 -14.48 -4.80
N ILE A 158 -9.97 -13.34 -5.23
CA ILE A 158 -10.70 -13.17 -6.48
C ILE A 158 -10.00 -12.10 -7.31
N ALA A 159 -9.91 -12.33 -8.62
CA ALA A 159 -9.55 -11.34 -9.61
C ALA A 159 -10.70 -11.18 -10.61
N ALA A 160 -11.10 -9.96 -10.91
CA ALA A 160 -12.09 -9.67 -11.95
C ALA A 160 -11.49 -8.74 -12.99
N VAL A 161 -11.56 -9.16 -14.25
CA VAL A 161 -10.96 -8.45 -15.39
C VAL A 161 -12.04 -7.97 -16.34
N SER A 162 -11.91 -6.72 -16.77
CA SER A 162 -12.56 -6.23 -17.97
C SER A 162 -11.56 -5.39 -18.76
N ARG A 163 -12.03 -4.73 -19.83
CA ARG A 163 -11.17 -3.84 -20.60
C ARG A 163 -10.62 -2.73 -19.71
N ASN A 164 -9.30 -2.65 -19.64
CA ASN A 164 -8.53 -1.65 -18.91
C ASN A 164 -8.68 -1.66 -17.37
N ARG A 165 -9.25 -2.73 -16.79
CA ARG A 165 -9.56 -2.81 -15.35
C ARG A 165 -9.31 -4.22 -14.83
N LEU A 166 -8.45 -4.32 -13.83
CA LEU A 166 -8.19 -5.56 -13.11
C LEU A 166 -8.42 -5.29 -11.63
N LEU A 167 -9.44 -5.92 -11.07
CA LEU A 167 -9.87 -5.76 -9.68
C LEU A 167 -9.48 -7.00 -8.89
N PHE A 168 -9.08 -6.81 -7.64
CA PHE A 168 -8.71 -7.87 -6.73
C PHE A 168 -9.45 -7.70 -5.40
N SER A 169 -9.66 -8.83 -4.74
CA SER A 169 -10.12 -8.87 -3.36
C SER A 169 -9.63 -10.13 -2.67
N SER A 170 -9.54 -10.10 -1.36
CA SER A 170 -9.19 -11.25 -0.53
C SER A 170 -10.03 -11.31 0.74
N GLY A 171 -9.97 -12.45 1.44
CA GLY A 171 -10.63 -12.63 2.74
C GLY A 171 -12.00 -13.29 2.63
N PRO A 172 -12.91 -13.07 3.60
CA PRO A 172 -14.06 -13.95 3.83
C PRO A 172 -15.22 -13.79 2.81
N ALA A 173 -15.27 -12.69 2.07
CA ALA A 173 -16.31 -12.41 1.07
C ALA A 173 -15.70 -11.71 -0.17
N PRO A 174 -14.71 -12.32 -0.83
CA PRO A 174 -13.90 -11.64 -1.83
C PRO A 174 -14.74 -11.31 -3.07
N ARG A 175 -15.59 -12.25 -3.50
CA ARG A 175 -16.44 -12.04 -4.67
C ARG A 175 -17.42 -10.89 -4.47
N GLU A 176 -18.09 -10.85 -3.32
CA GLU A 176 -19.00 -9.78 -2.94
C GLU A 176 -18.29 -8.42 -2.85
N ALA A 177 -17.01 -8.41 -2.43
CA ALA A 177 -16.23 -7.18 -2.33
C ALA A 177 -15.90 -6.60 -3.72
N VAL A 178 -15.53 -7.45 -4.67
CA VAL A 178 -15.37 -7.04 -6.08
C VAL A 178 -16.69 -6.59 -6.70
N GLU A 179 -17.79 -7.30 -6.42
CA GLU A 179 -19.14 -6.88 -6.85
C GLU A 179 -19.49 -5.49 -6.30
N ALA A 180 -19.16 -5.21 -5.03
CA ALA A 180 -19.36 -3.89 -4.43
C ALA A 180 -18.49 -2.80 -5.08
N MET A 181 -17.22 -3.08 -5.43
CA MET A 181 -16.38 -2.13 -6.18
C MET A 181 -16.96 -1.81 -7.57
N ILE A 182 -17.41 -2.83 -8.29
CA ILE A 182 -18.04 -2.65 -9.61
C ILE A 182 -19.34 -1.85 -9.47
N GLY A 183 -20.15 -2.17 -8.45
CA GLY A 183 -21.38 -1.45 -8.13
C GLY A 183 -21.12 0.01 -7.74
N ALA A 184 -20.06 0.29 -7.00
CA ALA A 184 -19.68 1.66 -6.63
C ALA A 184 -19.31 2.44 -7.88
N HIS A 185 -18.52 1.84 -8.77
CA HIS A 185 -18.12 2.47 -10.03
C HIS A 185 -19.33 2.77 -10.92
N SER A 186 -20.26 1.83 -11.06
CA SER A 186 -21.49 2.03 -11.84
C SER A 186 -22.54 2.93 -11.16
N GLY A 187 -22.37 3.23 -9.86
CA GLY A 187 -23.33 3.98 -9.05
C GLY A 187 -24.55 3.17 -8.60
N GLU A 188 -24.45 1.85 -8.63
CA GLU A 188 -25.47 0.92 -8.12
C GLU A 188 -25.43 0.76 -6.60
N VAL A 189 -24.26 0.95 -5.98
CA VAL A 189 -24.12 1.05 -4.52
C VAL A 189 -23.51 2.40 -4.12
N PRO A 190 -23.77 2.90 -2.90
CA PRO A 190 -23.18 4.15 -2.43
C PRO A 190 -21.65 4.10 -2.44
N ARG A 191 -21.04 5.21 -2.84
CA ARG A 191 -19.58 5.35 -2.81
C ARG A 191 -19.12 5.91 -1.48
N TYR A 192 -17.89 5.58 -1.08
CA TYR A 192 -17.34 5.97 0.21
C TYR A 192 -17.39 7.49 0.43
N HIS A 193 -16.99 8.27 -0.57
CA HIS A 193 -17.01 9.73 -0.48
C HIS A 193 -18.42 10.35 -0.50
N GLU A 194 -19.46 9.58 -0.79
CA GLU A 194 -20.86 10.06 -0.79
C GLU A 194 -21.49 9.92 0.60
N GLU A 195 -21.05 8.94 1.41
CA GLU A 195 -21.60 8.68 2.74
C GLU A 195 -20.67 9.04 3.91
N ALA A 196 -19.37 9.20 3.65
CA ALA A 196 -18.38 9.55 4.67
C ALA A 196 -17.79 10.96 4.43
N PRO A 197 -18.32 12.01 5.09
CA PRO A 197 -17.86 13.39 4.89
C PRO A 197 -16.37 13.60 5.17
N VAL A 198 -15.81 12.88 6.15
CA VAL A 198 -14.38 12.93 6.47
C VAL A 198 -13.54 12.46 5.27
N PHE A 199 -13.88 11.30 4.70
CA PHE A 199 -13.20 10.80 3.51
C PHE A 199 -13.44 11.70 2.28
N ALA A 200 -14.64 12.28 2.15
CA ALA A 200 -14.96 13.22 1.07
C ALA A 200 -14.05 14.46 1.12
N ASP A 201 -13.95 15.11 2.29
CA ASP A 201 -13.10 16.28 2.51
C ASP A 201 -11.61 15.93 2.33
N LEU A 202 -11.18 14.79 2.88
CA LEU A 202 -9.79 14.35 2.85
C LEU A 202 -9.32 13.99 1.43
N SER A 203 -10.14 13.24 0.67
CA SER A 203 -9.83 12.88 -0.72
C SER A 203 -9.90 14.08 -1.65
N ALA A 204 -10.81 15.04 -1.42
CA ALA A 204 -10.86 16.28 -2.17
C ALA A 204 -9.63 17.17 -1.91
N GLY A 205 -9.21 17.31 -0.66
CA GLY A 205 -8.06 18.14 -0.28
C GLY A 205 -6.70 17.55 -0.67
N SER A 206 -6.56 16.23 -0.64
CA SER A 206 -5.31 15.54 -1.01
C SER A 206 -5.20 15.23 -2.52
N GLY A 207 -6.34 15.10 -3.20
CA GLY A 207 -6.44 14.74 -4.61
C GLY A 207 -5.77 13.40 -4.96
N ARG A 208 -5.28 13.29 -6.19
CA ARG A 208 -4.46 12.18 -6.69
C ARG A 208 -3.03 12.67 -6.93
N ARG A 209 -2.08 12.09 -6.19
CA ARG A 209 -0.63 12.30 -6.32
C ARG A 209 0.06 11.02 -6.77
N ARG A 210 1.38 11.06 -6.99
CA ARG A 210 2.19 9.88 -7.35
C ARG A 210 2.02 8.72 -6.39
N TRP A 211 1.96 9.02 -5.10
CA TRP A 211 1.34 8.11 -4.15
C TRP A 211 0.65 8.89 -3.05
N ASN A 212 -0.44 8.34 -2.54
CA ASN A 212 -1.20 8.87 -1.40
C ASN A 212 -1.57 7.74 -0.45
N TRP A 213 -1.60 8.02 0.85
CA TRP A 213 -2.22 7.19 1.87
C TRP A 213 -3.17 8.07 2.66
N LEU A 214 -4.45 7.77 2.55
CA LEU A 214 -5.55 8.43 3.24
C LEU A 214 -5.99 7.56 4.40
N VAL A 215 -6.09 8.18 5.56
CA VAL A 215 -6.45 7.58 6.83
C VAL A 215 -7.64 8.36 7.39
N PRO A 216 -8.87 8.03 6.96
CA PRO A 216 -10.08 8.44 7.65
C PRO A 216 -10.00 7.95 9.11
N GLY A 217 -10.29 8.82 10.08
CA GLY A 217 -10.06 8.55 11.50
C GLY A 217 -8.80 9.20 12.08
N GLY A 218 -7.94 9.81 11.25
CA GLY A 218 -6.77 10.56 11.72
C GLY A 218 -5.66 9.66 12.28
N VAL A 219 -4.69 10.22 13.00
CA VAL A 219 -3.56 9.44 13.55
C VAL A 219 -3.73 9.33 15.06
N GLU A 220 -4.31 8.23 15.55
CA GLU A 220 -4.37 7.98 16.99
C GLU A 220 -2.94 7.89 17.55
N ARG A 221 -2.64 8.72 18.55
CA ARG A 221 -1.44 8.59 19.40
C ARG A 221 -1.94 8.42 20.83
N GLU A 222 -1.76 7.22 21.39
CA GLU A 222 -1.89 7.05 22.84
C GLU A 222 -0.90 8.03 23.51
N ASP A 223 -1.43 8.91 24.35
CA ASP A 223 -0.70 9.78 25.29
C ASP A 223 -0.04 11.07 24.78
N ASP A 224 -0.44 11.65 23.64
CA ASP A 224 0.10 12.95 23.16
C ASP A 224 -1.03 14.00 23.00
N ASP A 225 -1.05 15.03 23.86
CA ASP A 225 -1.88 16.25 23.73
C ASP A 225 -1.31 17.17 22.62
N THR A 226 -1.19 16.66 21.40
CA THR A 226 -0.68 17.43 20.25
C THR A 226 -1.80 17.71 19.24
N ILE A 227 -1.68 18.81 18.50
CA ILE A 227 -2.64 19.15 17.43
C ILE A 227 -2.80 18.01 16.40
N GLU A 228 -1.81 17.14 16.20
CA GLU A 228 -1.97 15.99 15.32
C GLU A 228 -2.96 14.93 15.84
N SER A 229 -3.06 14.73 17.16
CA SER A 229 -4.02 13.78 17.75
C SER A 229 -5.46 14.31 17.71
N ASP A 230 -5.64 15.61 17.48
CA ASP A 230 -6.95 16.24 17.27
C ASP A 230 -7.49 16.05 15.84
N THR A 231 -6.72 15.45 14.92
CA THR A 231 -7.15 15.22 13.54
C THR A 231 -8.20 14.13 13.45
N VAL A 232 -9.23 14.34 12.62
CA VAL A 232 -10.24 13.31 12.27
C VAL A 232 -9.98 12.66 10.91
N GLY A 233 -8.98 13.15 10.18
CA GLY A 233 -8.53 12.57 8.93
C GLY A 233 -7.09 12.99 8.65
N TRP A 234 -6.32 12.08 8.07
CA TRP A 234 -4.93 12.32 7.74
C TRP A 234 -4.61 11.75 6.37
N ALA A 235 -3.97 12.55 5.51
CA ALA A 235 -3.40 12.03 4.28
C ALA A 235 -1.91 12.35 4.22
N THR A 236 -1.16 11.40 3.68
CA THR A 236 0.24 11.59 3.31
C THR A 236 0.39 11.33 1.83
N GLY A 237 1.02 12.25 1.13
CA GLY A 237 1.28 12.17 -0.28
C GLY A 237 2.73 12.47 -0.62
N PHE A 238 3.10 12.06 -1.81
CA PHE A 238 4.42 12.33 -2.37
C PHE A 238 4.28 12.71 -3.81
N GLU A 239 5.13 13.63 -4.20
CA GLU A 239 5.21 14.13 -5.55
C GLU A 239 6.68 14.41 -5.87
N HIS A 240 7.02 14.48 -7.14
CA HIS A 240 8.36 14.89 -7.56
C HIS A 240 8.31 15.55 -8.93
N ASP A 241 9.29 16.40 -9.18
CA ASP A 241 9.59 16.92 -10.51
C ASP A 241 11.04 16.58 -10.88
N GLU A 242 11.61 17.27 -11.85
CA GLU A 242 12.99 17.06 -12.30
C GLU A 242 14.02 17.41 -11.20
N ASP A 243 13.73 18.40 -10.36
CA ASP A 243 14.70 19.04 -9.46
C ASP A 243 14.42 18.75 -7.97
N SER A 244 13.19 18.37 -7.63
CA SER A 244 12.70 18.33 -6.26
C SER A 244 11.86 17.09 -5.95
N VAL A 245 11.86 16.74 -4.67
CA VAL A 245 10.99 15.74 -4.09
C VAL A 245 10.10 16.44 -3.07
N TYR A 246 8.80 16.17 -3.10
CA TYR A 246 7.83 16.79 -2.22
C TYR A 246 7.15 15.74 -1.36
N PHE A 247 7.05 16.05 -0.07
CA PHE A 247 6.25 15.29 0.87
C PHE A 247 5.12 16.18 1.36
N VAL A 248 3.88 15.75 1.13
CA VAL A 248 2.68 16.53 1.42
C VAL A 248 1.87 15.83 2.50
N GLN A 249 1.50 16.55 3.55
CA GLN A 249 0.56 16.06 4.54
C GLN A 249 -0.73 16.88 4.46
N THR A 250 -1.88 16.24 4.57
CA THR A 250 -3.17 16.90 4.71
C THR A 250 -3.78 16.47 6.02
N TRP A 251 -3.99 17.43 6.93
CA TRP A 251 -4.58 17.22 8.24
C TRP A 251 -5.99 17.78 8.23
N LEU A 252 -6.96 16.93 8.52
CA LEU A 252 -8.37 17.31 8.58
C LEU A 252 -8.81 17.34 10.04
N PHE A 253 -9.35 18.46 10.49
CA PHE A 253 -9.77 18.70 11.87
C PHE A 253 -11.28 18.65 12.03
N PRO A 254 -11.84 18.44 13.23
CA PRO A 254 -13.28 18.62 13.48
C PRO A 254 -13.77 20.02 13.07
N PRO A 255 -15.05 20.20 12.70
CA PRO A 255 -15.58 21.49 12.23
C PRO A 255 -15.41 22.66 13.20
N ASP A 256 -15.41 22.39 14.51
CA ASP A 256 -15.32 23.39 15.57
C ASP A 256 -13.86 23.61 16.07
N TYR A 257 -12.87 23.02 15.40
CA TYR A 257 -11.47 23.16 15.78
C TYR A 257 -10.92 24.54 15.41
N ASP A 258 -10.23 25.20 16.35
CA ASP A 258 -9.57 26.49 16.10
C ASP A 258 -8.23 26.29 15.37
N LEU A 259 -8.33 25.88 14.10
CA LEU A 259 -7.17 25.61 13.26
C LEU A 259 -6.50 26.91 12.85
N THR A 260 -5.25 27.09 13.28
CA THR A 260 -4.42 28.23 12.87
C THR A 260 -3.11 27.74 12.30
N GLU A 261 -2.60 28.45 11.28
CA GLU A 261 -1.27 28.19 10.71
C GLU A 261 -0.17 28.26 11.78
N SER A 262 -0.32 29.16 12.75
CA SER A 262 0.61 29.28 13.89
C SER A 262 0.57 28.04 14.78
N GLY A 263 -0.59 27.42 14.99
CA GLY A 263 -0.73 26.16 15.71
C GLY A 263 -0.04 25.01 14.99
N VAL A 264 -0.23 24.89 13.67
CA VAL A 264 0.44 23.89 12.82
C VAL A 264 1.97 24.07 12.86
N LYS A 265 2.46 25.31 12.69
CA LYS A 265 3.89 25.64 12.83
C LYS A 265 4.44 25.26 14.20
N ALA A 266 3.70 25.54 15.27
CA ALA A 266 4.11 25.18 16.62
C ALA A 266 4.23 23.65 16.79
N ALA A 267 3.35 22.86 16.18
CA ALA A 267 3.42 21.40 16.18
C ALA A 267 4.67 20.89 15.45
N LEU A 268 4.88 21.38 14.23
CA LEU A 268 6.02 20.95 13.40
C LEU A 268 7.35 21.30 14.07
N ASN A 269 7.44 22.43 14.77
CA ASN A 269 8.64 22.82 15.51
C ASN A 269 8.86 22.00 16.79
N GLN A 270 7.81 21.39 17.35
CA GLN A 270 7.90 20.51 18.52
C GLN A 270 8.32 19.08 18.16
N ARG A 271 8.31 18.71 16.87
CA ARG A 271 8.85 17.43 16.44
C ARG A 271 10.35 17.41 16.74
N ASP A 272 10.78 16.48 17.59
CA ASP A 272 12.20 16.15 17.85
C ASP A 272 12.99 15.71 16.60
N ARG A 273 12.30 15.66 15.44
CA ARG A 273 12.78 15.13 14.16
C ARG A 273 12.46 16.15 13.08
N ALA A 274 13.46 16.93 12.68
CA ALA A 274 13.33 17.78 11.50
C ALA A 274 13.24 16.89 10.26
N ILE A 275 12.24 17.15 9.42
CA ILE A 275 12.30 16.75 8.02
C ILE A 275 13.48 17.53 7.43
N ASP A 276 14.43 16.87 6.73
CA ASP A 276 15.53 17.56 6.01
C ASP A 276 14.98 18.26 4.76
N ALA A 277 14.04 19.18 5.00
CA ALA A 277 13.35 19.98 4.02
C ALA A 277 14.12 21.28 3.77
N THR A 278 14.25 21.66 2.50
CA THR A 278 14.76 22.97 2.10
C THR A 278 13.78 24.08 2.46
N ALA A 279 12.49 23.79 2.30
CA ALA A 279 11.37 24.66 2.59
C ALA A 279 10.15 23.84 3.03
N VAL A 280 9.34 24.44 3.90
CA VAL A 280 8.04 23.93 4.33
C VAL A 280 7.00 25.04 4.15
N ASP A 281 5.97 24.74 3.37
CA ASP A 281 4.81 25.59 3.20
C ASP A 281 3.61 25.02 3.95
N ILE A 282 2.78 25.89 4.51
CA ILE A 282 1.57 25.52 5.23
C ILE A 282 0.43 26.36 4.71
N GLU A 283 -0.54 25.70 4.12
CA GLU A 283 -1.81 26.29 3.75
C GLU A 283 -2.89 25.82 4.73
N VAL A 284 -3.63 26.76 5.30
CA VAL A 284 -4.82 26.46 6.11
C VAL A 284 -6.05 26.99 5.37
N ALA A 285 -6.95 26.08 5.01
CA ALA A 285 -8.22 26.39 4.37
C ALA A 285 -9.35 25.65 5.08
N ASP A 286 -10.34 26.40 5.56
CA ASP A 286 -11.43 25.90 6.39
C ASP A 286 -10.94 25.08 7.60
N ARG A 287 -11.15 23.77 7.56
CA ARG A 287 -10.79 22.79 8.61
C ARG A 287 -9.61 21.91 8.21
N THR A 288 -8.89 22.29 7.16
CA THR A 288 -7.81 21.51 6.56
C THR A 288 -6.50 22.27 6.62
N ALA A 289 -5.44 21.61 7.09
CA ALA A 289 -4.07 22.09 6.94
C ALA A 289 -3.33 21.22 5.92
N THR A 290 -2.78 21.84 4.88
CA THR A 290 -1.89 21.20 3.91
C THR A 290 -0.47 21.64 4.20
N ILE A 291 0.40 20.69 4.52
CA ILE A 291 1.82 20.92 4.79
C ILE A 291 2.64 20.33 3.65
N ALA A 292 3.25 21.19 2.86
CA ALA A 292 4.14 20.81 1.76
C ALA A 292 5.59 20.95 2.20
N SER A 293 6.36 19.87 2.16
CA SER A 293 7.79 19.87 2.45
C SER A 293 8.59 19.58 1.18
N GLN A 294 9.42 20.52 0.75
CA GLN A 294 10.40 20.29 -0.32
C GLN A 294 11.64 19.62 0.27
N LEU A 295 11.93 18.40 -0.15
CA LEU A 295 13.10 17.64 0.27
C LEU A 295 14.25 17.88 -0.71
N ARG A 296 15.46 17.90 -0.17
CA ARG A 296 16.67 17.85 -0.99
C ARG A 296 16.75 16.53 -1.74
N GLN A 297 16.64 16.53 -3.07
CA GLN A 297 16.69 15.31 -3.87
C GLN A 297 17.99 14.52 -3.62
N ASP A 298 19.16 15.18 -3.57
CA ASP A 298 20.44 14.49 -3.31
C ASP A 298 20.47 13.74 -1.96
N ARG A 299 19.89 14.33 -0.92
CA ARG A 299 19.76 13.73 0.41
C ARG A 299 18.71 12.64 0.45
N PHE A 300 17.55 12.92 -0.15
CA PHE A 300 16.49 11.93 -0.31
C PHE A 300 17.02 10.69 -1.01
N LEU A 301 17.77 10.85 -2.10
CA LEU A 301 18.37 9.72 -2.83
C LEU A 301 19.44 9.01 -1.99
N ALA A 302 20.34 9.74 -1.33
CA ALA A 302 21.37 9.13 -0.49
C ALA A 302 20.81 8.29 0.68
N GLU A 303 19.64 8.65 1.21
CA GLU A 303 18.99 7.95 2.32
C GLU A 303 17.94 6.94 1.85
N HIS A 304 17.22 7.25 0.77
CA HIS A 304 16.00 6.55 0.34
C HIS A 304 16.15 5.84 -1.00
N ALA A 305 16.91 6.39 -1.94
CA ALA A 305 17.28 5.68 -3.18
C ALA A 305 18.49 4.77 -2.93
N ASN A 306 18.31 3.77 -2.07
CA ASN A 306 19.20 2.63 -2.11
C ASN A 306 18.81 1.84 -3.36
N GLU A 307 19.65 1.93 -4.41
CA GLU A 307 19.41 1.29 -5.71
C GLU A 307 18.97 -0.17 -5.48
N GLY A 308 17.72 -0.44 -5.84
CA GLY A 308 17.18 -1.78 -5.92
C GLY A 308 16.32 -2.27 -4.76
N PHE A 309 15.88 -1.47 -3.79
CA PHE A 309 14.73 -1.90 -2.96
C PHE A 309 13.40 -1.52 -3.63
N LEU A 310 13.07 -2.25 -4.68
CA LEU A 310 11.75 -2.25 -5.31
C LEU A 310 11.16 -3.64 -5.10
N VAL A 311 10.03 -3.71 -4.40
CA VAL A 311 9.38 -4.99 -4.09
C VAL A 311 8.97 -5.67 -5.41
N PRO A 312 9.47 -6.87 -5.73
CA PRO A 312 9.09 -7.58 -6.94
C PRO A 312 7.59 -7.84 -6.99
N TYR A 313 6.97 -7.67 -8.15
CA TYR A 313 5.56 -7.97 -8.33
C TYR A 313 5.38 -9.34 -8.99
N ALA A 314 4.92 -10.31 -8.19
CA ALA A 314 4.86 -11.71 -8.58
C ALA A 314 3.67 -12.43 -7.93
N THR A 315 3.29 -13.55 -8.54
CA THR A 315 2.27 -14.47 -8.04
C THR A 315 2.97 -15.69 -7.45
N TRP A 316 2.67 -15.97 -6.18
CA TRP A 316 3.29 -17.04 -5.39
C TRP A 316 2.24 -18.01 -4.91
N ASN A 317 2.51 -19.31 -4.97
CA ASN A 317 1.69 -20.38 -4.39
C ASN A 317 2.48 -21.16 -3.32
N GLY A 318 1.77 -21.75 -2.35
CA GLY A 318 2.33 -22.60 -1.32
C GLY A 318 1.60 -23.93 -1.24
N GLU A 319 2.34 -25.03 -1.09
CA GLU A 319 1.80 -26.38 -0.87
C GLU A 319 2.51 -27.00 0.33
N TYR A 320 1.74 -27.43 1.34
CA TYR A 320 2.25 -28.02 2.57
C TYR A 320 2.08 -29.54 2.60
N ASP A 321 3.18 -30.26 2.79
CA ASP A 321 3.21 -31.69 3.09
C ASP A 321 3.37 -31.89 4.60
N GLU A 322 2.27 -32.23 5.27
CA GLU A 322 2.23 -32.51 6.71
C GLU A 322 3.09 -33.73 7.09
N ALA A 323 3.15 -34.76 6.23
CA ALA A 323 3.90 -35.97 6.53
C ALA A 323 5.42 -35.74 6.46
N ALA A 324 5.86 -34.81 5.60
CA ALA A 324 7.25 -34.41 5.46
C ALA A 324 7.62 -33.17 6.30
N GLU A 325 6.65 -32.53 6.97
CA GLU A 325 6.79 -31.22 7.64
C GLU A 325 7.49 -30.19 6.73
N GLN A 326 6.95 -30.01 5.52
CA GLN A 326 7.61 -29.30 4.44
C GLN A 326 6.64 -28.40 3.67
N LEU A 327 7.01 -27.12 3.52
CA LEU A 327 6.29 -26.15 2.69
C LEU A 327 7.07 -25.93 1.39
N THR A 328 6.42 -26.16 0.25
CA THR A 328 6.92 -25.81 -1.08
C THR A 328 6.28 -24.50 -1.53
N ILE A 329 7.09 -23.48 -1.78
CA ILE A 329 6.67 -22.17 -2.31
C ILE A 329 7.06 -22.12 -3.79
N ARG A 330 6.09 -21.92 -4.67
CA ARG A 330 6.30 -21.82 -6.12
C ARG A 330 6.14 -20.38 -6.59
N HIS A 331 7.05 -19.94 -7.44
CA HIS A 331 6.90 -18.70 -8.20
C HIS A 331 6.06 -18.99 -9.44
N GLU A 332 4.81 -18.56 -9.49
CA GLU A 332 3.91 -18.90 -10.61
C GLU A 332 4.07 -17.94 -11.79
N ALA A 333 4.17 -16.63 -11.54
CA ALA A 333 4.27 -15.61 -12.58
C ALA A 333 4.85 -14.27 -12.06
N GLY A 334 5.30 -13.39 -12.95
CA GLY A 334 5.79 -12.04 -12.63
C GLY A 334 7.31 -11.90 -12.51
N ASP A 335 7.74 -10.94 -11.70
CA ASP A 335 9.14 -10.52 -11.56
C ASP A 335 10.04 -11.57 -10.92
N ALA A 336 11.16 -11.90 -11.58
CA ALA A 336 12.17 -12.77 -10.99
C ALA A 336 12.87 -12.11 -9.78
N VAL A 337 12.93 -12.83 -8.66
CA VAL A 337 13.44 -12.35 -7.38
C VAL A 337 14.85 -12.83 -7.10
N SER A 338 15.69 -11.96 -6.55
CA SER A 338 17.04 -12.33 -6.08
C SER A 338 16.96 -13.10 -4.76
N THR A 339 17.49 -14.33 -4.73
CA THR A 339 17.48 -15.16 -3.52
C THR A 339 18.31 -14.56 -2.38
N GLY A 340 19.36 -13.82 -2.71
CA GLY A 340 20.16 -13.09 -1.73
C GLY A 340 19.43 -11.94 -1.02
N ARG A 341 18.19 -11.64 -1.42
CA ARG A 341 17.31 -10.64 -0.78
C ARG A 341 16.08 -11.27 -0.14
N LEU A 342 15.97 -12.60 -0.15
CA LEU A 342 14.86 -13.31 0.46
C LEU A 342 15.24 -13.82 1.84
N SER A 343 14.39 -13.58 2.82
CA SER A 343 14.37 -14.33 4.07
C SER A 343 13.00 -14.98 4.22
N ILE A 344 12.93 -16.15 4.86
CA ILE A 344 11.66 -16.74 5.26
C ILE A 344 11.68 -16.86 6.77
N ARG A 345 10.59 -16.41 7.39
CA ARG A 345 10.46 -16.34 8.85
C ARG A 345 9.16 -17.03 9.26
N GLY A 346 9.19 -17.74 10.37
CA GLY A 346 7.99 -18.16 11.09
C GLY A 346 7.85 -17.32 12.35
N ASP A 347 6.80 -17.58 13.13
CA ASP A 347 6.60 -16.93 14.44
C ASP A 347 7.73 -17.25 15.44
N ASP A 348 8.42 -18.39 15.25
CA ASP A 348 9.67 -18.76 15.90
C ASP A 348 10.83 -18.65 14.89
N ASP A 349 11.99 -18.12 15.30
CA ASP A 349 13.19 -17.87 14.46
C ASP A 349 13.62 -19.10 13.63
N LEU A 350 13.01 -19.27 12.46
CA LEU A 350 13.32 -20.33 11.50
C LEU A 350 14.58 -19.96 10.72
N THR A 351 15.52 -20.89 10.63
CA THR A 351 16.67 -20.76 9.73
C THR A 351 16.44 -21.63 8.51
N LEU A 352 16.44 -21.01 7.34
CA LEU A 352 16.28 -21.70 6.06
C LEU A 352 17.51 -22.48 5.61
N ARG A 353 17.26 -23.52 4.83
CA ARG A 353 18.15 -24.02 3.78
C ARG A 353 17.42 -23.91 2.46
N THR A 354 18.01 -23.21 1.50
CA THR A 354 17.52 -23.18 0.11
C THR A 354 18.63 -23.67 -0.81
N ASP A 355 18.27 -24.54 -1.75
CA ASP A 355 19.14 -24.95 -2.85
C ASP A 355 18.91 -24.10 -4.11
N ALA A 356 18.08 -23.05 -4.03
CA ALA A 356 17.78 -22.19 -5.17
C ALA A 356 19.03 -21.43 -5.62
N GLY A 357 19.13 -21.24 -6.94
CA GLY A 357 20.20 -20.45 -7.55
C GLY A 357 20.20 -18.97 -7.12
N PRO A 358 20.97 -18.09 -7.78
CA PRO A 358 21.06 -16.68 -7.40
C PRO A 358 19.74 -15.90 -7.61
N ARG A 359 18.78 -16.47 -8.33
CA ARG A 359 17.46 -15.89 -8.60
C ARG A 359 16.40 -17.00 -8.69
N ILE A 360 15.15 -16.64 -8.42
CA ILE A 360 13.94 -17.45 -8.61
C ILE A 360 13.05 -16.68 -9.56
N GLY A 361 12.56 -17.32 -10.61
CA GLY A 361 11.56 -16.76 -11.52
C GLY A 361 10.39 -17.71 -11.73
N PRO A 362 9.47 -17.37 -12.65
CA PRO A 362 8.32 -18.21 -12.94
C PRO A 362 8.69 -19.66 -13.25
N GLY A 363 8.09 -20.60 -12.51
CA GLY A 363 8.33 -22.04 -12.58
C GLY A 363 9.35 -22.58 -11.56
N ASP A 364 10.12 -21.72 -10.90
CA ASP A 364 11.06 -22.14 -9.85
C ASP A 364 10.34 -22.37 -8.50
N GLU A 365 10.92 -23.23 -7.67
CA GLU A 365 10.39 -23.61 -6.37
C GLU A 365 11.42 -23.42 -5.25
N LEU A 366 10.90 -23.09 -4.07
CA LEU A 366 11.62 -23.04 -2.81
C LEU A 366 10.99 -24.04 -1.87
N THR A 367 11.82 -24.79 -1.15
CA THR A 367 11.30 -25.74 -0.17
C THR A 367 11.84 -25.46 1.21
N VAL A 368 10.94 -25.36 2.18
CA VAL A 368 11.20 -24.97 3.55
C VAL A 368 10.79 -26.11 4.48
N SER A 369 11.69 -26.53 5.37
CA SER A 369 11.28 -27.41 6.47
C SER A 369 10.55 -26.59 7.52
N THR A 370 9.40 -27.09 7.94
CA THR A 370 8.60 -26.53 9.03
C THR A 370 8.70 -27.41 10.28
N ALA A 371 9.70 -28.29 10.35
CA ALA A 371 9.89 -29.18 11.49
C ALA A 371 10.11 -28.36 12.77
N GLY A 372 9.26 -28.59 13.77
CA GLY A 372 9.29 -27.84 15.04
C GLY A 372 8.58 -26.49 15.02
N VAL A 373 7.93 -26.11 13.92
CA VAL A 373 7.01 -24.97 13.87
C VAL A 373 5.66 -25.39 14.44
N ALA A 374 5.04 -24.52 15.23
CA ALA A 374 3.69 -24.78 15.75
C ALA A 374 2.64 -24.84 14.62
N ALA A 375 1.65 -25.71 14.77
CA ALA A 375 0.45 -25.69 13.94
C ALA A 375 -0.25 -24.33 14.05
N GLY A 376 -0.84 -23.85 12.95
CA GLY A 376 -1.45 -22.51 12.89
C GLY A 376 -0.47 -21.34 12.84
N ALA A 377 0.85 -21.57 12.78
CA ALA A 377 1.82 -20.49 12.61
C ALA A 377 1.83 -19.97 11.16
N THR A 378 2.14 -18.68 11.01
CA THR A 378 2.29 -18.07 9.67
C THR A 378 3.75 -18.10 9.23
N ILE A 379 4.02 -18.75 8.10
CA ILE A 379 5.30 -18.66 7.39
C ILE A 379 5.26 -17.47 6.44
N ARG A 380 6.26 -16.59 6.52
CA ARG A 380 6.36 -15.36 5.72
C ARG A 380 7.61 -15.36 4.89
N MET A 381 7.47 -15.17 3.57
CA MET A 381 8.58 -14.85 2.69
C MET A 381 8.74 -13.33 2.60
N ILE A 382 9.89 -12.84 3.03
CA ILE A 382 10.22 -11.44 3.18
C ILE A 382 11.28 -11.05 2.14
N TYR A 383 11.03 -9.97 1.41
CA TYR A 383 12.02 -9.31 0.56
C TYR A 383 12.71 -8.19 1.34
N GLU A 384 14.03 -8.18 1.35
CA GLU A 384 14.85 -7.26 2.14
C GLU A 384 15.72 -6.35 1.26
N SER A 385 15.94 -5.13 1.73
CA SER A 385 16.96 -4.24 1.16
C SER A 385 18.35 -4.79 1.42
N ALA A 386 19.31 -4.43 0.56
CA ALA A 386 20.70 -4.88 0.70
C ALA A 386 21.36 -4.48 2.04
N ASP A 387 20.85 -3.42 2.68
CA ASP A 387 21.29 -2.95 4.00
C ASP A 387 20.44 -3.49 5.17
N GLY A 388 19.42 -4.32 4.90
CA GLY A 388 18.52 -4.91 5.90
C GLY A 388 17.59 -3.92 6.61
N LYS A 389 17.53 -2.65 6.18
CA LYS A 389 16.74 -1.61 6.84
C LYS A 389 15.29 -1.55 6.38
N ARG A 390 14.97 -2.16 5.24
CA ARG A 390 13.64 -2.20 4.66
C ARG A 390 13.26 -3.63 4.34
N SER A 391 12.00 -3.95 4.57
CA SER A 391 11.46 -5.26 4.24
C SER A 391 10.00 -5.18 3.84
N SER A 392 9.55 -6.14 3.03
CA SER A 392 8.15 -6.31 2.64
C SER A 392 7.84 -7.80 2.52
N ALA A 393 6.67 -8.23 2.98
CA ALA A 393 6.22 -9.59 2.76
C ALA A 393 5.81 -9.78 1.29
N LEU A 394 6.40 -10.77 0.63
CA LEU A 394 6.00 -11.20 -0.71
C LEU A 394 4.90 -12.26 -0.68
N PHE A 395 4.90 -13.08 0.37
CA PHE A 395 4.00 -14.21 0.50
C PHE A 395 3.86 -14.60 1.97
N ASN A 396 2.64 -14.94 2.38
CA ASN A 396 2.34 -15.49 3.69
C ASN A 396 1.60 -16.82 3.49
N TYR A 397 1.89 -17.81 4.33
CA TYR A 397 1.23 -19.10 4.34
C TYR A 397 0.93 -19.51 5.78
N ASP A 398 -0.35 -19.74 6.08
CA ASP A 398 -0.78 -20.23 7.38
C ASP A 398 -0.72 -21.76 7.40
N LEU A 399 0.06 -22.33 8.32
CA LEU A 399 0.14 -23.77 8.49
C LEU A 399 -1.18 -24.31 9.06
N PRO A 400 -1.64 -25.50 8.61
CA PRO A 400 -2.90 -26.08 9.05
C PRO A 400 -2.92 -26.50 10.54
#